data_AF-A0A2D7U1M5-F1
#
_entry.id   AF-A0A2D7U1M5-F1
#
_cell.length_a   1.000
_cell.length_b   1.000
_cell.length_c   1.000
_cell.angle_alpha   90.00
_cell.angle_beta   90.00
_cell.angle_gamma   90.00
#
_symmetry.space_group_name_H-M   'P 1'
#
loop_
_entity.id
_entity.type
_entity.pdbx_description
1 polymer ?
#
loop_
_entity_poly.entity_id
_entity_poly.type
_entity_poly.pdbx_seq_one_letter_code
_entity_poly.pdbx_strand_id
1 'polypeptide(L)'
;MLKNYAVTIAVSSIAAFFLLYFLFAYSGIMLSVESGYQIGEISRWCERISSGYFREPSNALSNIGFILTGIFMVWILSREEVTGQNFFIGFTSISVLYASASIFLGPGSLMMHGTHTVWGQWIDNVSMVAYIIIPWLLNFKILNGWSENQFLAGYFSILISFSVLSWFFGSELGIDFSLFGLSIGLWIISEFLYNFYSSFMRFFSGFVGYAVLWLFGTSPYEVLINLEDFWWTLFFWLPGLIATNKPESYRKYNPWFFAGCFFYILAFTIWLQGNLIINPDSEWCYPDSIIQPHALWHIICALATLSFFFFYRTEKRSITS
;
A
#
# COMPACT_ATOMS: atom_id res chain seq x y z
N MET A 1 16.00 7.48 23.56
CA MET A 1 14.94 7.00 24.49
C MET A 1 13.77 6.36 23.75
N LEU A 2 13.07 7.05 22.82
CA LEU A 2 11.95 6.47 22.06
C LEU A 2 12.29 5.16 21.33
N LYS A 3 13.47 5.10 20.67
CA LYS A 3 14.00 3.91 20.00
C LYS A 3 13.96 2.64 20.88
N ASN A 4 14.27 2.76 22.18
CA ASN A 4 14.33 1.62 23.10
C ASN A 4 12.96 1.06 23.46
N TYR A 5 11.90 1.87 23.32
CA TYR A 5 10.52 1.48 23.60
C TYR A 5 9.70 1.26 22.33
N ALA A 6 10.28 1.45 21.14
CA ALA A 6 9.55 1.43 19.88
C ALA A 6 8.79 0.12 19.63
N VAL A 7 9.44 -1.03 19.88
CA VAL A 7 8.80 -2.34 19.76
C VAL A 7 7.68 -2.50 20.79
N THR A 8 7.93 -2.10 22.05
CA THR A 8 6.92 -2.15 23.11
C THR A 8 5.71 -1.28 22.78
N ILE A 9 5.93 -0.08 22.24
CA ILE A 9 4.86 0.83 21.78
C ILE A 9 4.08 0.17 20.65
N ALA A 10 4.74 -0.35 19.62
CA ALA A 10 4.07 -1.00 18.49
C ALA A 10 3.20 -2.19 18.94
N VAL A 11 3.75 -3.09 19.78
CA VAL A 11 3.00 -4.24 20.31
C VAL A 11 1.85 -3.79 21.22
N SER A 12 2.08 -2.81 22.09
CA SER A 12 1.04 -2.30 22.99
C SER A 12 -0.10 -1.62 22.23
N SER A 13 0.20 -0.87 21.17
CA SER A 13 -0.80 -0.26 20.29
C SER A 13 -1.66 -1.32 19.58
N ILE A 14 -1.06 -2.42 19.13
CA ILE A 14 -1.80 -3.53 18.52
C ILE A 14 -2.64 -4.28 19.54
N ALA A 15 -2.11 -4.53 20.74
CA ALA A 15 -2.89 -5.14 21.83
C ALA A 15 -4.09 -4.25 22.21
N ALA A 16 -3.88 -2.93 22.30
CA ALA A 16 -4.95 -1.96 22.54
C ALA A 16 -5.98 -1.95 21.39
N PHE A 17 -5.54 -2.03 20.13
CA PHE A 17 -6.42 -2.15 18.98
C PHE A 17 -7.33 -3.38 19.09
N PHE A 18 -6.77 -4.57 19.32
CA PHE A 18 -7.59 -5.80 19.45
C PHE A 18 -8.51 -5.75 20.66
N LEU A 19 -8.05 -5.22 21.80
CA LEU A 19 -8.89 -5.02 22.97
C LEU A 19 -10.11 -4.15 22.63
N LEU A 20 -9.88 -2.99 22.01
CA LEU A 20 -10.95 -2.09 21.59
C LEU A 20 -11.86 -2.75 20.54
N TYR A 21 -11.28 -3.43 19.56
CA TYR A 21 -12.02 -4.17 18.54
C TYR A 21 -13.02 -5.15 19.18
N PHE A 22 -12.56 -5.99 20.11
CA PHE A 22 -13.44 -6.95 20.78
C PHE A 22 -14.48 -6.28 21.68
N LEU A 23 -14.14 -5.18 22.37
CA LEU A 23 -15.10 -4.42 23.17
C LEU A 23 -16.22 -3.83 22.31
N PHE A 24 -15.88 -3.23 21.16
CA PHE A 24 -16.87 -2.64 20.24
C PHE A 24 -17.63 -3.68 19.42
N ALA A 25 -17.01 -4.83 19.10
CA ALA A 25 -17.69 -5.95 18.49
C ALA A 25 -18.70 -6.59 19.47
N TYR A 26 -18.31 -6.76 20.74
CA TYR A 26 -19.18 -7.27 21.80
C TYR A 26 -20.39 -6.37 22.06
N SER A 27 -20.22 -5.05 22.01
CA SER A 27 -21.34 -4.11 22.18
C SER A 27 -22.30 -4.08 20.98
N GLY A 28 -21.93 -4.69 19.85
CA GLY A 28 -22.71 -4.71 18.61
C GLY A 28 -22.74 -3.39 17.84
N ILE A 29 -22.07 -2.35 18.33
CA ILE A 29 -22.10 -1.00 17.73
C ILE A 29 -21.32 -0.95 16.40
N MET A 30 -20.29 -1.79 16.28
CA MET A 30 -19.31 -1.73 15.20
C MET A 30 -19.58 -2.70 14.06
N LEU A 31 -20.37 -3.76 14.28
CA LEU A 31 -20.57 -4.83 13.31
C LEU A 31 -21.79 -4.57 12.44
N SER A 32 -21.65 -4.73 11.13
CA SER A 32 -22.73 -4.63 10.15
C SER A 32 -22.63 -5.81 9.18
N VAL A 33 -23.48 -5.80 8.16
CA VAL A 33 -23.26 -6.48 6.89
C VAL A 33 -23.37 -5.42 5.80
N GLU A 34 -22.53 -5.53 4.78
CA GLU A 34 -22.55 -4.61 3.66
C GLU A 34 -23.88 -4.70 2.90
N SER A 35 -24.31 -3.58 2.31
CA SER A 35 -25.54 -3.54 1.52
C SER A 35 -25.50 -4.58 0.40
N GLY A 36 -26.58 -5.37 0.28
CA GLY A 36 -26.69 -6.44 -0.71
C GLY A 36 -26.19 -7.80 -0.22
N TYR A 37 -25.67 -7.89 1.00
CA TYR A 37 -25.24 -9.14 1.62
C TYR A 37 -26.00 -9.44 2.92
N GLN A 38 -25.99 -10.72 3.32
CA GLN A 38 -26.51 -11.22 4.58
C GLN A 38 -25.51 -12.17 5.27
N ILE A 39 -25.71 -12.39 6.57
CA ILE A 39 -24.97 -13.42 7.30
C ILE A 39 -25.28 -14.78 6.68
N GLY A 40 -24.24 -15.57 6.42
CA GLY A 40 -24.32 -16.89 5.78
C GLY A 40 -24.16 -16.84 4.26
N GLU A 41 -24.18 -15.67 3.63
CA GLU A 41 -23.90 -15.51 2.20
C GLU A 41 -22.40 -15.47 1.90
N ILE A 42 -22.06 -15.71 0.63
CA ILE A 42 -20.69 -15.64 0.11
C ILE A 42 -20.40 -14.17 -0.19
N SER A 43 -19.36 -13.60 0.43
CA SER A 43 -18.97 -12.22 0.17
C SER A 43 -18.34 -12.05 -1.22
N ARG A 44 -18.12 -10.80 -1.65
CA ARG A 44 -17.30 -10.50 -2.85
C ARG A 44 -15.86 -11.03 -2.78
N TRP A 45 -15.36 -11.31 -1.58
CA TRP A 45 -14.02 -11.85 -1.34
C TRP A 45 -14.02 -13.35 -1.09
N CYS A 46 -15.06 -14.04 -1.57
CA CYS A 46 -15.32 -15.47 -1.47
C CYS A 46 -15.67 -15.99 -0.07
N GLU A 47 -15.15 -15.41 1.01
CA GLU A 47 -15.39 -15.94 2.35
C GLU A 47 -16.86 -15.81 2.78
N ARG A 48 -17.41 -16.85 3.40
CA ARG A 48 -18.78 -16.81 3.92
C ARG A 48 -18.87 -15.87 5.11
N ILE A 49 -19.86 -14.98 5.08
CA ILE A 49 -20.08 -13.97 6.11
C ILE A 49 -20.57 -14.63 7.40
N SER A 50 -19.77 -14.55 8.45
CA SER A 50 -20.02 -15.11 9.77
C SER A 50 -20.86 -14.19 10.66
N SER A 51 -21.62 -14.80 11.58
CA SER A 51 -22.30 -14.09 12.67
C SER A 51 -21.36 -13.69 13.82
N GLY A 52 -20.12 -14.19 13.82
CA GLY A 52 -19.12 -13.93 14.84
C GLY A 52 -18.57 -12.49 14.83
N TYR A 53 -17.55 -12.25 15.67
CA TYR A 53 -16.93 -10.92 15.80
C TYR A 53 -16.14 -10.50 14.58
N PHE A 54 -15.58 -11.45 13.83
CA PHE A 54 -15.08 -11.21 12.48
C PHE A 54 -16.11 -11.71 11.48
N ARG A 55 -16.59 -10.82 10.60
CA ARG A 55 -17.51 -11.19 9.53
C ARG A 55 -16.86 -12.10 8.50
N GLU A 56 -15.60 -11.86 8.16
CA GLU A 56 -14.78 -12.74 7.33
C GLU A 56 -13.52 -13.13 8.12
N PRO A 57 -13.56 -14.20 8.95
CA PRO A 57 -12.47 -14.52 9.87
C PRO A 57 -11.09 -14.69 9.22
N SER A 58 -11.01 -15.39 8.08
CA SER A 58 -9.76 -15.71 7.41
C SER A 58 -9.18 -14.46 6.73
N ASN A 59 -10.01 -13.69 6.03
CA ASN A 59 -9.62 -12.44 5.40
C ASN A 59 -9.28 -11.37 6.45
N ALA A 60 -10.01 -11.31 7.57
CA ALA A 60 -9.70 -10.39 8.66
C ALA A 60 -8.37 -10.76 9.37
N LEU A 61 -8.17 -12.01 9.76
CA LEU A 61 -7.00 -12.42 10.56
C LEU A 61 -5.71 -12.53 9.75
N SER A 62 -5.78 -12.78 8.45
CA SER A 62 -4.59 -12.77 7.58
C SER A 62 -3.88 -11.42 7.53
N ASN A 63 -4.57 -10.32 7.85
CA ASN A 63 -3.97 -9.00 8.00
C ASN A 63 -2.95 -8.88 9.16
N ILE A 64 -2.89 -9.88 10.06
CA ILE A 64 -1.79 -10.03 11.04
C ILE A 64 -0.44 -10.12 10.32
N GLY A 65 -0.38 -10.60 9.07
CA GLY A 65 0.84 -10.61 8.27
C GLY A 65 1.47 -9.22 8.12
N PHE A 66 0.67 -8.19 7.82
CA PHE A 66 1.15 -6.81 7.74
C PHE A 66 1.65 -6.29 9.10
N ILE A 67 0.91 -6.60 10.17
CA ILE A 67 1.27 -6.21 11.54
C ILE A 67 2.64 -6.78 11.92
N LEU A 68 2.83 -8.09 11.74
CA LEU A 68 4.08 -8.77 12.09
C LEU A 68 5.24 -8.26 11.24
N THR A 69 5.03 -8.06 9.94
CA THR A 69 6.02 -7.47 9.05
C THR A 69 6.44 -6.07 9.51
N GLY A 70 5.49 -5.19 9.84
CA GLY A 70 5.79 -3.85 10.31
C GLY A 70 6.48 -3.84 11.68
N ILE A 71 6.06 -4.67 12.63
CA ILE A 71 6.74 -4.83 13.93
C ILE A 71 8.18 -5.36 13.74
N PHE A 72 8.38 -6.29 12.80
CA PHE A 72 9.71 -6.79 12.47
C PHE A 72 10.61 -5.67 11.91
N MET A 73 10.10 -4.79 11.05
CA MET A 73 10.83 -3.60 10.61
C MET A 73 11.17 -2.68 11.79
N VAL A 74 10.21 -2.38 12.66
CA VAL A 74 10.45 -1.57 13.88
C VAL A 74 11.56 -2.20 14.74
N TRP A 75 11.54 -3.52 14.91
CA TRP A 75 12.57 -4.26 15.64
C TRP A 75 13.96 -4.09 15.04
N ILE A 76 14.10 -4.23 13.71
CA ILE A 76 15.37 -3.96 12.99
C ILE A 76 15.82 -2.52 13.24
N LEU A 77 14.96 -1.54 12.93
CA LEU A 77 15.27 -0.11 13.03
C LEU A 77 15.63 0.31 14.47
N SER A 78 14.99 -0.31 15.47
CA SER A 78 15.25 -0.05 16.89
C SER A 78 16.62 -0.51 17.38
N ARG A 79 17.35 -1.31 16.59
CA ARG A 79 18.68 -1.83 16.93
C ARG A 79 19.80 -1.19 16.11
N GLU A 80 19.47 -0.26 15.22
CA GLU A 80 20.41 0.35 14.29
C GLU A 80 20.63 1.82 14.59
N GLU A 81 21.88 2.26 14.48
CA GLU A 81 22.20 3.69 14.55
C GLU A 81 21.95 4.38 13.22
N VAL A 82 21.42 5.60 13.28
CA VAL A 82 21.17 6.42 12.09
C VAL A 82 22.51 6.86 11.53
N THR A 83 22.80 6.49 10.29
CA THR A 83 24.08 6.79 9.62
C THR A 83 24.06 8.10 8.83
N GLY A 84 22.87 8.67 8.58
CA GLY A 84 22.66 9.83 7.71
C GLY A 84 22.86 9.58 6.21
N GLN A 85 23.22 8.35 5.82
CA GLN A 85 23.49 7.97 4.43
C GLN A 85 22.28 7.32 3.74
N ASN A 86 21.41 6.66 4.49
CA ASN A 86 20.26 5.92 3.97
C ASN A 86 19.06 6.14 4.90
N PHE A 87 17.91 6.50 4.34
CA PHE A 87 16.69 6.79 5.11
C PHE A 87 16.06 5.56 5.76
N PHE A 88 16.46 4.35 5.39
CA PHE A 88 15.93 3.07 5.87
C PHE A 88 16.88 2.32 6.82
N ILE A 89 17.97 2.96 7.27
CA ILE A 89 18.89 2.43 8.29
C ILE A 89 18.76 3.24 9.59
N GLY A 90 18.39 2.57 10.67
CA GLY A 90 18.09 3.21 11.95
C GLY A 90 16.77 3.99 11.98
N PHE A 91 16.44 4.55 13.13
CA PHE A 91 15.14 5.15 13.44
C PHE A 91 14.99 6.57 12.85
N THR A 92 14.85 6.68 11.52
CA THR A 92 14.61 7.95 10.80
C THR A 92 13.11 8.25 10.65
N SER A 93 12.75 9.50 10.33
CA SER A 93 11.35 9.87 10.07
C SER A 93 10.68 9.00 8.99
N ILE A 94 11.41 8.70 7.91
CA ILE A 94 10.89 7.98 6.74
C ILE A 94 10.79 6.47 7.01
N SER A 95 11.80 5.87 7.63
CA SER A 95 11.76 4.43 7.97
C SER A 95 10.67 4.11 8.99
N VAL A 96 10.48 4.98 9.98
CA VAL A 96 9.42 4.86 10.98
C VAL A 96 8.06 5.04 10.32
N LEU A 97 7.93 6.00 9.39
CA LEU A 97 6.69 6.18 8.64
C LEU A 97 6.35 4.94 7.82
N TYR A 98 7.32 4.38 7.10
CA TYR A 98 7.14 3.17 6.29
C TYR A 98 6.74 1.96 7.14
N ALA A 99 7.45 1.72 8.25
CA ALA A 99 7.13 0.64 9.17
C ALA A 99 5.74 0.84 9.82
N SER A 100 5.40 2.06 10.21
CA SER A 100 4.10 2.39 10.81
C SER A 100 2.95 2.25 9.81
N ALA A 101 3.13 2.70 8.56
CA ALA A 101 2.15 2.49 7.49
C ALA A 101 1.96 1.00 7.18
N SER A 102 3.04 0.22 7.21
CA SER A 102 2.99 -1.24 7.07
C SER A 102 2.21 -1.90 8.22
N ILE A 103 2.39 -1.43 9.47
CA ILE A 103 1.57 -1.89 10.60
C ILE A 103 0.10 -1.49 10.37
N PHE A 104 -0.16 -0.25 9.94
CA PHE A 104 -1.51 0.30 9.78
C PHE A 104 -2.35 -0.42 8.70
N LEU A 105 -1.73 -0.94 7.63
CA LEU A 105 -2.39 -1.83 6.67
C LEU A 105 -3.14 -2.98 7.38
N GLY A 106 -2.56 -3.54 8.44
CA GLY A 106 -3.16 -4.63 9.20
C GLY A 106 -4.51 -4.27 9.81
N PRO A 107 -4.57 -3.37 10.81
CA PRO A 107 -5.83 -2.89 11.37
C PRO A 107 -6.77 -2.29 10.32
N GLY A 108 -6.27 -1.48 9.38
CA GLY A 108 -7.08 -0.84 8.35
C GLY A 108 -7.88 -1.84 7.52
N SER A 109 -7.20 -2.82 6.93
CA SER A 109 -7.85 -3.86 6.12
C SER A 109 -8.64 -4.87 6.95
N LEU A 110 -8.17 -5.19 8.15
CA LEU A 110 -8.93 -6.00 9.11
C LEU A 110 -10.29 -5.36 9.42
N MET A 111 -10.40 -4.03 9.50
CA MET A 111 -11.69 -3.39 9.79
C MET A 111 -12.71 -3.61 8.68
N MET A 112 -12.32 -3.67 7.42
CA MET A 112 -13.25 -3.98 6.32
C MET A 112 -13.84 -5.39 6.50
N HIS A 113 -12.98 -6.41 6.52
CA HIS A 113 -13.36 -7.82 6.63
C HIS A 113 -13.97 -8.17 7.99
N GLY A 114 -13.54 -7.49 9.04
CA GLY A 114 -13.98 -7.73 10.40
C GLY A 114 -15.38 -7.17 10.64
N THR A 115 -15.72 -6.01 10.07
CA THR A 115 -16.95 -5.28 10.43
C THR A 115 -18.02 -5.28 9.35
N HIS A 116 -17.65 -5.38 8.06
CA HIS A 116 -18.54 -5.19 6.91
C HIS A 116 -19.30 -3.86 6.96
N THR A 117 -18.61 -2.80 7.35
CA THR A 117 -19.15 -1.44 7.40
C THR A 117 -18.55 -0.56 6.30
N VAL A 118 -19.29 0.48 5.91
CA VAL A 118 -18.82 1.48 4.95
C VAL A 118 -17.56 2.18 5.47
N TRP A 119 -17.50 2.52 6.76
CA TRP A 119 -16.30 3.14 7.34
C TRP A 119 -15.12 2.15 7.46
N GLY A 120 -15.40 0.85 7.60
CA GLY A 120 -14.39 -0.22 7.53
C GLY A 120 -13.72 -0.30 6.15
N GLN A 121 -14.51 -0.17 5.07
CA GLN A 121 -13.98 -0.07 3.71
C GLN A 121 -13.20 1.22 3.48
N TRP A 122 -13.68 2.33 4.04
CA TRP A 122 -12.96 3.61 3.97
C TRP A 122 -11.58 3.52 4.63
N ILE A 123 -11.49 2.98 5.86
CA ILE A 123 -10.20 2.90 6.57
C ILE A 123 -9.23 1.89 5.92
N ASP A 124 -9.74 0.83 5.31
CA ASP A 124 -8.95 -0.08 4.45
C ASP A 124 -8.27 0.68 3.31
N ASN A 125 -9.06 1.42 2.50
CA ASN A 125 -8.55 2.25 1.41
C ASN A 125 -7.54 3.31 1.89
N VAL A 126 -7.83 3.99 3.00
CA VAL A 126 -6.91 4.98 3.60
C VAL A 126 -5.60 4.32 3.99
N SER A 127 -5.63 3.11 4.56
CA SER A 127 -4.40 2.38 4.94
C SER A 127 -3.56 1.97 3.74
N MET A 128 -4.20 1.54 2.64
CA MET A 128 -3.53 1.22 1.37
C MET A 128 -2.84 2.45 0.79
N VAL A 129 -3.54 3.59 0.74
CA VAL A 129 -2.98 4.86 0.28
C VAL A 129 -1.84 5.33 1.19
N ALA A 130 -2.02 5.24 2.51
CA ALA A 130 -0.98 5.62 3.49
C ALA A 130 0.34 4.89 3.26
N TYR A 131 0.30 3.66 2.75
CA TYR A 131 1.49 2.89 2.40
C TYR A 131 2.03 3.23 1.00
N ILE A 132 1.20 3.14 -0.05
CA ILE A 132 1.69 3.21 -1.44
C ILE A 132 2.21 4.58 -1.85
N ILE A 133 1.84 5.65 -1.14
CA ILE A 133 2.36 6.99 -1.44
C ILE A 133 3.83 7.19 -1.03
N ILE A 134 4.34 6.37 -0.11
CA ILE A 134 5.70 6.52 0.43
C ILE A 134 6.77 6.30 -0.65
N PRO A 135 6.76 5.18 -1.41
CA PRO A 135 7.72 4.92 -2.48
C PRO A 135 7.95 6.07 -3.46
N TRP A 136 6.87 6.61 -4.04
CA TRP A 136 6.99 7.63 -5.07
C TRP A 136 7.29 9.01 -4.49
N LEU A 137 6.79 9.34 -3.29
CA LEU A 137 7.18 10.56 -2.59
C LEU A 137 8.66 10.54 -2.17
N LEU A 138 9.20 9.37 -1.83
CA LEU A 138 10.63 9.23 -1.54
C LEU A 138 11.46 9.52 -2.79
N ASN A 139 11.06 9.00 -3.95
CA ASN A 139 11.72 9.32 -5.21
C ASN A 139 11.57 10.80 -5.56
N PHE A 140 10.41 11.40 -5.33
CA PHE A 140 10.21 12.84 -5.53
C PHE A 140 11.15 13.65 -4.64
N LYS A 141 11.27 13.28 -3.37
CA LYS A 141 12.20 13.92 -2.44
C LYS A 141 13.61 13.92 -3.00
N ILE A 142 14.09 12.79 -3.51
CA ILE A 142 15.44 12.68 -4.07
C ILE A 142 15.58 13.49 -5.36
N LEU A 143 14.65 13.31 -6.31
CA LEU A 143 14.66 13.96 -7.62
C LEU A 143 14.43 15.48 -7.57
N ASN A 144 13.95 16.01 -6.45
CA ASN A 144 13.73 17.45 -6.24
C ASN A 144 14.61 18.05 -5.15
N GLY A 145 15.44 17.25 -4.47
CA GLY A 145 16.23 17.72 -3.33
C GLY A 145 15.38 18.23 -2.16
N TRP A 146 14.18 17.69 -1.95
CA TRP A 146 13.31 18.11 -0.85
C TRP A 146 13.92 17.77 0.51
N SER A 147 13.69 18.63 1.50
CA SER A 147 13.93 18.33 2.91
C SER A 147 13.02 17.21 3.42
N GLU A 148 13.33 16.63 4.58
CA GLU A 148 12.42 15.67 5.23
C GLU A 148 11.08 16.32 5.60
N ASN A 149 11.09 17.58 6.03
CA ASN A 149 9.86 18.31 6.36
C ASN A 149 8.94 18.48 5.14
N GLN A 150 9.49 18.78 3.96
CA GLN A 150 8.71 18.86 2.72
C GLN A 150 8.12 17.49 2.33
N PHE A 151 8.89 16.41 2.49
CA PHE A 151 8.39 15.05 2.29
C PHE A 151 7.23 14.73 3.23
N LEU A 152 7.39 14.98 4.54
CA LEU A 152 6.35 14.70 5.54
C LEU A 152 5.12 15.58 5.33
N ALA A 153 5.29 16.87 5.03
CA ALA A 153 4.20 17.77 4.73
C ALA A 153 3.41 17.32 3.49
N GLY A 154 4.12 16.93 2.41
CA GLY A 154 3.48 16.36 1.22
C GLY A 154 2.72 15.08 1.52
N TYR A 155 3.36 14.14 2.22
CA TYR A 155 2.75 12.87 2.64
C TYR A 155 1.44 13.07 3.41
N PHE A 156 1.48 13.85 4.49
CA PHE A 156 0.30 14.07 5.33
C PHE A 156 -0.77 14.90 4.63
N SER A 157 -0.38 15.88 3.80
CA SER A 157 -1.36 16.64 3.01
C SER A 157 -2.12 15.73 2.06
N ILE A 158 -1.42 14.89 1.29
CA ILE A 158 -2.05 13.94 0.36
C ILE A 158 -2.94 12.95 1.12
N LEU A 159 -2.43 12.36 2.21
CA LEU A 159 -3.19 11.36 2.97
C LEU A 159 -4.44 11.96 3.61
N ILE A 160 -4.34 13.14 4.23
CA ILE A 160 -5.49 13.83 4.85
C ILE A 160 -6.50 14.23 3.78
N SER A 161 -6.06 14.83 2.67
CA SER A 161 -6.95 15.19 1.57
C SER A 161 -7.67 13.97 1.00
N PHE A 162 -6.95 12.87 0.74
CA PHE A 162 -7.56 11.62 0.30
C PHE A 162 -8.54 11.07 1.33
N SER A 163 -8.17 11.04 2.62
CA SER A 163 -9.04 10.50 3.68
C SER A 163 -10.34 11.28 3.79
N VAL A 164 -10.29 12.62 3.74
CA VAL A 164 -11.48 13.49 3.80
C VAL A 164 -12.31 13.36 2.53
N LEU A 165 -11.70 13.45 1.35
CA LEU A 165 -12.45 13.39 0.09
C LEU A 165 -13.08 12.01 -0.13
N SER A 166 -12.34 10.94 0.13
CA SER A 166 -12.84 9.57 -0.04
C SER A 166 -13.98 9.21 0.92
N TRP A 167 -14.07 9.87 2.08
CA TRP A 167 -15.22 9.72 2.97
C TRP A 167 -16.53 10.20 2.32
N PHE A 168 -16.48 11.29 1.57
CA PHE A 168 -17.67 11.89 0.94
C PHE A 168 -17.94 11.35 -0.47
N PHE A 169 -16.88 10.98 -1.20
CA PHE A 169 -16.97 10.67 -2.64
C PHE A 169 -16.50 9.25 -3.00
N GLY A 170 -16.18 8.41 -2.02
CA GLY A 170 -15.65 7.06 -2.25
C GLY A 170 -14.17 7.01 -2.64
N SER A 171 -13.61 5.81 -2.80
CA SER A 171 -12.18 5.59 -3.09
C SER A 171 -11.72 6.16 -4.44
N GLU A 172 -12.65 6.36 -5.37
CA GLU A 172 -12.41 6.95 -6.70
C GLU A 172 -12.76 8.45 -6.76
N LEU A 173 -13.06 9.05 -5.61
CA LEU A 173 -13.33 10.48 -5.43
C LEU A 173 -14.51 11.03 -6.27
N GLY A 174 -15.39 10.16 -6.78
CA GLY A 174 -16.56 10.53 -7.59
C GLY A 174 -16.21 11.07 -8.99
N ILE A 175 -14.97 10.90 -9.43
CA ILE A 175 -14.43 11.38 -10.72
C ILE A 175 -13.53 10.33 -11.39
N ASP A 176 -13.76 9.05 -11.06
CA ASP A 176 -13.01 7.89 -11.56
C ASP A 176 -11.48 7.99 -11.32
N PHE A 177 -11.11 8.64 -10.21
CA PHE A 177 -9.72 8.88 -9.84
C PHE A 177 -9.27 7.95 -8.71
N SER A 178 -8.54 6.90 -9.07
CA SER A 178 -7.89 6.01 -8.09
C SER A 178 -6.50 6.51 -7.71
N LEU A 179 -6.38 7.16 -6.54
CA LEU A 179 -5.07 7.57 -6.01
C LEU A 179 -4.15 6.36 -5.77
N PHE A 180 -4.71 5.23 -5.35
CA PHE A 180 -3.96 3.99 -5.17
C PHE A 180 -3.37 3.51 -6.50
N GLY A 181 -4.19 3.39 -7.54
CA GLY A 181 -3.75 2.97 -8.88
C GLY A 181 -2.72 3.92 -9.48
N LEU A 182 -2.97 5.23 -9.42
CA LEU A 182 -2.03 6.25 -9.87
C LEU A 182 -0.69 6.15 -9.12
N SER A 183 -0.70 5.89 -7.81
CA SER A 183 0.52 5.80 -7.00
C SER A 183 1.46 4.67 -7.43
N ILE A 184 0.92 3.54 -7.90
CA ILE A 184 1.74 2.45 -8.47
C ILE A 184 2.46 2.95 -9.72
N GLY A 185 1.74 3.62 -10.62
CA GLY A 185 2.31 4.23 -11.83
C GLY A 185 3.37 5.26 -11.48
N LEU A 186 3.06 6.23 -10.62
CA LEU A 186 4.01 7.26 -10.18
C LEU A 186 5.27 6.67 -9.54
N TRP A 187 5.14 5.57 -8.80
CA TRP A 187 6.29 4.90 -8.24
C TRP A 187 7.21 4.33 -9.32
N ILE A 188 6.69 3.52 -10.24
CA ILE A 188 7.53 2.92 -11.28
C ILE A 188 8.11 3.98 -12.23
N ILE A 189 7.35 5.02 -12.57
CA ILE A 189 7.83 6.15 -13.38
C ILE A 189 8.96 6.89 -12.66
N SER A 190 8.78 7.20 -11.38
CA SER A 190 9.80 7.91 -10.59
C SER A 190 11.04 7.04 -10.32
N GLU A 191 10.87 5.72 -10.17
CA GLU A 191 11.96 4.75 -10.05
C GLU A 191 12.73 4.62 -11.37
N PHE A 192 12.04 4.65 -12.51
CA PHE A 192 12.68 4.72 -13.83
C PHE A 192 13.54 5.99 -13.95
N LEU A 193 12.99 7.15 -13.60
CA LEU A 193 13.74 8.41 -13.60
C LEU A 193 14.91 8.40 -12.62
N TYR A 194 14.78 7.74 -11.48
CA TYR A 194 15.87 7.60 -10.53
C TYR A 194 17.11 6.92 -11.15
N ASN A 195 16.93 5.97 -12.07
CA ASN A 195 18.05 5.26 -12.71
C ASN A 195 18.52 5.90 -14.01
N PHE A 196 17.59 6.46 -14.79
CA PHE A 196 17.85 6.91 -16.17
C PHE A 196 17.75 8.43 -16.32
N TYR A 197 17.98 9.18 -15.24
CA TYR A 197 17.81 10.63 -15.21
C TYR A 197 18.55 11.34 -16.36
N SER A 198 17.78 12.04 -17.20
CA SER A 198 18.26 13.01 -18.19
C SER A 198 17.10 13.91 -18.62
N SER A 199 17.39 15.08 -19.22
CA SER A 199 16.33 15.97 -19.75
C SER A 199 15.41 15.28 -20.75
N PHE A 200 15.96 14.36 -21.55
CA PHE A 200 15.19 13.55 -22.49
C PHE A 200 14.31 12.54 -21.76
N MET A 201 14.87 11.77 -20.81
CA MET A 201 14.13 10.73 -20.08
C MET A 201 13.03 11.30 -19.18
N ARG A 202 13.14 12.55 -18.72
CA ARG A 202 12.05 13.26 -18.04
C ARG A 202 10.76 13.26 -18.85
N PHE A 203 10.84 13.58 -20.14
CA PHE A 203 9.66 13.57 -21.02
C PHE A 203 9.16 12.16 -21.30
N PHE A 204 10.05 11.20 -21.59
CA PHE A 204 9.64 9.84 -21.95
C PHE A 204 9.14 9.00 -20.77
N SER A 205 9.47 9.40 -19.54
CA SER A 205 9.09 8.65 -18.34
C SER A 205 7.58 8.45 -18.19
N GLY A 206 6.75 9.40 -18.64
CA GLY A 206 5.29 9.26 -18.57
C GLY A 206 4.75 8.03 -19.32
N PHE A 207 5.42 7.62 -20.41
CA PHE A 207 5.03 6.42 -21.15
C PHE A 207 5.24 5.12 -20.35
N VAL A 208 6.12 5.12 -19.35
CA VAL A 208 6.30 3.97 -18.45
C VAL A 208 5.00 3.67 -17.68
N GLY A 209 4.20 4.70 -17.36
CA GLY A 209 2.89 4.52 -16.71
C GLY A 209 1.92 3.67 -17.54
N TYR A 210 1.93 3.83 -18.86
CA TYR A 210 1.10 3.02 -19.76
C TYR A 210 1.58 1.56 -19.83
N ALA A 211 2.89 1.31 -19.72
CA ALA A 211 3.39 -0.06 -19.60
C ALA A 211 2.95 -0.72 -18.29
N VAL A 212 2.89 0.06 -17.19
CA VAL A 212 2.35 -0.42 -15.91
C VAL A 212 0.85 -0.72 -16.03
N LEU A 213 0.05 0.17 -16.62
CA LEU A 213 -1.37 -0.09 -16.85
C LEU A 213 -1.60 -1.37 -17.64
N TRP A 214 -0.81 -1.57 -18.70
CA TRP A 214 -0.93 -2.76 -19.54
C TRP A 214 -0.59 -4.04 -18.78
N LEU A 215 0.39 -4.01 -17.88
CA LEU A 215 0.71 -5.13 -16.98
C LEU A 215 -0.48 -5.51 -16.07
N PHE A 216 -1.29 -4.53 -15.68
CA PHE A 216 -2.49 -4.73 -14.85
C PHE A 216 -3.78 -4.92 -15.67
N GLY A 217 -3.66 -5.10 -16.98
CA GLY A 217 -4.77 -5.51 -17.85
C GLY A 217 -5.43 -4.37 -18.66
N THR A 218 -4.94 -3.13 -18.57
CA THR A 218 -5.50 -1.99 -19.32
C THR A 218 -4.55 -1.58 -20.45
N SER A 219 -4.93 -1.82 -21.70
CA SER A 219 -4.06 -1.50 -22.84
C SER A 219 -4.00 0.01 -23.14
N PRO A 220 -2.92 0.53 -23.75
CA PRO A 220 -2.89 1.93 -24.19
C PRO A 220 -3.99 2.27 -25.19
N TYR A 221 -4.45 1.29 -25.97
CA TYR A 221 -5.57 1.47 -26.90
C TYR A 221 -6.89 1.71 -26.18
N GLU A 222 -7.19 0.95 -25.11
CA GLU A 222 -8.36 1.18 -24.26
C GLU A 222 -8.36 2.56 -23.64
N VAL A 223 -7.21 3.04 -23.16
CA VAL A 223 -7.08 4.40 -22.61
C VAL A 223 -7.39 5.45 -23.67
N LEU A 224 -6.90 5.28 -24.90
CA LEU A 224 -7.10 6.25 -25.98
C LEU A 224 -8.57 6.40 -26.41
N ILE A 225 -9.35 5.32 -26.34
CA ILE A 225 -10.77 5.36 -26.72
C ILE A 225 -11.69 5.73 -25.54
N ASN A 226 -11.21 5.66 -24.30
CA ASN A 226 -11.96 5.99 -23.08
C ASN A 226 -11.26 7.09 -22.24
N LEU A 227 -10.88 8.21 -22.87
CA LEU A 227 -10.12 9.27 -22.20
C LEU A 227 -10.85 9.89 -20.99
N GLU A 228 -12.18 9.79 -20.94
CA GLU A 228 -13.00 10.29 -19.84
C GLU A 228 -12.77 9.47 -18.56
N ASP A 229 -12.63 8.14 -18.67
CA ASP A 229 -12.40 7.25 -17.52
C ASP A 229 -10.92 7.24 -17.09
N PHE A 230 -10.01 7.61 -18.00
CA PHE A 230 -8.56 7.55 -17.80
C PHE A 230 -7.88 8.92 -17.85
N TRP A 231 -8.61 10.02 -17.67
CA TRP A 231 -8.08 11.39 -17.74
C TRP A 231 -6.87 11.61 -16.82
N TRP A 232 -6.83 10.89 -15.70
CA TRP A 232 -5.78 10.96 -14.69
C TRP A 232 -4.43 10.38 -15.15
N THR A 233 -4.36 9.67 -16.29
CA THR A 233 -3.06 9.26 -16.86
C THR A 233 -2.19 10.44 -17.28
N LEU A 234 -2.76 11.64 -17.39
CA LEU A 234 -1.99 12.89 -17.53
C LEU A 234 -0.99 13.10 -16.39
N PHE A 235 -1.29 12.62 -15.18
CA PHE A 235 -0.37 12.68 -14.04
C PHE A 235 0.86 11.79 -14.19
N PHE A 236 0.92 10.89 -15.18
CA PHE A 236 2.13 10.11 -15.45
C PHE A 236 3.35 10.97 -15.80
N TRP A 237 3.15 12.19 -16.30
CA TRP A 237 4.26 13.13 -16.54
C TRP A 237 4.68 13.93 -15.31
N LEU A 238 3.93 13.86 -14.19
CA LEU A 238 4.25 14.61 -12.97
C LEU A 238 5.69 14.37 -12.47
N PRO A 239 6.19 13.12 -12.35
CA PRO A 239 7.57 12.88 -11.92
C PRO A 239 8.60 13.55 -12.83
N GLY A 240 8.40 13.49 -14.15
CA GLY A 240 9.29 14.09 -15.15
C GLY A 240 9.28 15.62 -15.12
N LEU A 241 8.11 16.23 -14.88
CA LEU A 241 7.96 17.68 -14.78
C LEU A 241 8.73 18.24 -13.59
N ILE A 242 8.60 17.62 -12.43
CA ILE A 242 9.19 18.14 -11.18
C ILE A 242 10.65 17.70 -10.98
N ALA A 243 11.09 16.57 -11.54
CA ALA A 243 12.46 16.07 -11.35
C ALA A 243 13.52 17.07 -11.86
N THR A 244 14.05 17.87 -10.95
CA THR A 244 15.00 18.96 -11.23
C THR A 244 16.44 18.58 -10.92
N ASN A 245 16.66 17.58 -10.07
CA ASN A 245 17.97 17.13 -9.61
C ASN A 245 18.24 15.70 -10.05
N LYS A 246 19.48 15.46 -10.49
CA LYS A 246 19.98 14.11 -10.73
C LYS A 246 20.19 13.41 -9.38
N PRO A 247 19.78 12.13 -9.24
CA PRO A 247 20.08 11.37 -8.02
C PRO A 247 21.58 11.24 -7.76
N GLU A 248 21.99 11.51 -6.52
CA GLU A 248 23.36 11.32 -6.02
C GLU A 248 23.53 9.98 -5.28
N SER A 249 22.62 9.04 -5.50
CA SER A 249 22.62 7.73 -4.87
C SER A 249 22.21 6.66 -5.89
N TYR A 250 22.50 5.40 -5.56
CA TYR A 250 22.11 4.24 -6.34
C TYR A 250 21.54 3.15 -5.43
N ARG A 251 20.66 2.30 -5.97
CA ARG A 251 20.03 1.17 -5.26
C ARG A 251 20.43 -0.15 -5.92
N LYS A 252 20.52 -1.22 -5.13
CA LYS A 252 20.73 -2.57 -5.64
C LYS A 252 19.40 -3.29 -5.78
N TYR A 253 18.95 -3.48 -7.01
CA TYR A 253 17.64 -4.09 -7.31
C TYR A 253 17.56 -5.57 -6.92
N ASN A 254 18.59 -6.36 -7.19
CA ASN A 254 18.61 -7.79 -6.87
C ASN A 254 19.05 -8.04 -5.40
N PRO A 255 18.31 -8.85 -4.61
CA PRO A 255 17.08 -9.57 -4.98
C PRO A 255 15.80 -8.79 -4.68
N TRP A 256 15.88 -7.80 -3.81
CA TRP A 256 14.74 -7.31 -3.04
C TRP A 256 13.67 -6.58 -3.86
N PHE A 257 14.06 -5.80 -4.87
CA PHE A 257 13.08 -5.14 -5.74
C PHE A 257 12.29 -6.18 -6.54
N PHE A 258 13.00 -7.11 -7.19
CA PHE A 258 12.37 -8.14 -8.02
C PHE A 258 11.55 -9.13 -7.19
N ALA A 259 12.00 -9.48 -5.98
CA ALA A 259 11.21 -10.27 -5.05
C ALA A 259 9.91 -9.54 -4.66
N GLY A 260 9.99 -8.24 -4.34
CA GLY A 260 8.80 -7.44 -4.05
C GLY A 260 7.82 -7.35 -5.21
N CYS A 261 8.32 -7.10 -6.44
CA CYS A 261 7.48 -7.09 -7.65
C CYS A 261 6.85 -8.46 -7.91
N PHE A 262 7.61 -9.56 -7.77
CA PHE A 262 7.09 -10.92 -7.92
C PHE A 262 5.96 -11.20 -6.93
N PHE A 263 6.16 -10.91 -5.64
CA PHE A 263 5.12 -11.08 -4.64
C PHE A 263 3.89 -10.23 -4.94
N TYR A 264 4.06 -8.97 -5.33
CA TYR A 264 2.92 -8.10 -5.65
C TYR A 264 2.12 -8.59 -6.87
N ILE A 265 2.80 -9.01 -7.94
CA ILE A 265 2.14 -9.56 -9.14
C ILE A 265 1.44 -10.89 -8.83
N LEU A 266 2.08 -11.76 -8.05
CA LEU A 266 1.49 -13.02 -7.60
C LEU A 266 0.25 -12.76 -6.75
N ALA A 267 0.34 -11.83 -5.79
CA ALA A 267 -0.79 -11.42 -4.98
C ALA A 267 -1.93 -10.90 -5.86
N PHE A 268 -1.66 -9.98 -6.78
CA PHE A 268 -2.66 -9.44 -7.70
C PHE A 268 -3.34 -10.55 -8.52
N THR A 269 -2.57 -11.53 -9.01
CA THR A 269 -3.12 -12.68 -9.76
C THR A 269 -4.05 -13.54 -8.90
N ILE A 270 -3.67 -13.79 -7.64
CA ILE A 270 -4.52 -14.53 -6.68
C ILE A 270 -5.78 -13.73 -6.35
N TRP A 271 -5.65 -12.42 -6.17
CA TRP A 271 -6.77 -11.52 -5.91
C TRP A 271 -7.79 -11.53 -7.05
N LEU A 272 -7.35 -11.55 -8.31
CA LEU A 272 -8.23 -11.69 -9.47
C LEU A 272 -9.04 -13.00 -9.43
N GLN A 273 -8.47 -14.09 -8.91
CA GLN A 273 -9.19 -15.36 -8.75
C GLN A 273 -10.14 -15.36 -7.55
N GLY A 274 -9.83 -14.60 -6.49
CA GLY A 274 -10.63 -14.53 -5.26
C GLY A 274 -11.73 -13.48 -5.25
N ASN A 275 -11.71 -12.53 -6.18
CA ASN A 275 -12.68 -11.44 -6.26
C ASN A 275 -13.87 -11.85 -7.13
N LEU A 276 -15.00 -12.17 -6.49
CA LEU A 276 -16.20 -12.64 -7.18
C LEU A 276 -16.95 -11.55 -7.97
N ILE A 277 -16.61 -10.28 -7.80
CA ILE A 277 -17.11 -9.21 -8.68
C ILE A 277 -16.43 -9.30 -10.05
N ILE A 278 -15.15 -9.66 -10.08
CA ILE A 278 -14.35 -9.74 -11.31
C ILE A 278 -14.43 -11.13 -11.93
N ASN A 279 -14.42 -12.18 -11.11
CA ASN A 279 -14.52 -13.57 -11.53
C ASN A 279 -15.64 -14.30 -10.77
N PRO A 280 -16.92 -14.10 -11.15
CA PRO A 280 -18.06 -14.67 -10.45
C PRO A 280 -18.08 -16.20 -10.41
N ASP A 281 -17.53 -16.84 -11.45
CA ASP A 281 -17.54 -18.30 -11.63
C ASP A 281 -16.22 -18.96 -11.19
N SER A 282 -15.46 -18.31 -10.30
CA SER A 282 -14.14 -18.79 -9.88
C SER A 282 -14.20 -20.17 -9.20
N GLU A 283 -13.54 -21.16 -9.82
CA GLU A 283 -13.35 -22.51 -9.26
C GLU A 283 -12.44 -22.53 -8.02
N TRP A 284 -11.76 -21.41 -7.74
CA TRP A 284 -10.87 -21.26 -6.59
C TRP A 284 -11.58 -20.70 -5.36
N CYS A 285 -12.88 -20.42 -5.46
CA CYS A 285 -13.66 -19.95 -4.34
C CYS A 285 -14.21 -21.11 -3.50
N TYR A 286 -13.67 -21.26 -2.28
CA TYR A 286 -14.14 -22.20 -1.28
C TYR A 286 -14.62 -21.43 -0.04
N PRO A 287 -15.91 -21.03 0.03
CA PRO A 287 -16.38 -20.04 1.01
C PRO A 287 -16.16 -20.40 2.48
N ASP A 288 -16.16 -21.69 2.79
CA ASP A 288 -16.03 -22.23 4.15
C ASP A 288 -14.60 -22.70 4.48
N SER A 289 -13.64 -22.49 3.56
CA SER A 289 -12.22 -22.80 3.77
C SER A 289 -11.54 -21.80 4.70
N ILE A 290 -10.58 -22.26 5.50
CA ILE A 290 -9.68 -21.38 6.26
C ILE A 290 -8.66 -20.69 5.32
N ILE A 291 -8.33 -21.34 4.20
CA ILE A 291 -7.43 -20.80 3.19
C ILE A 291 -8.31 -20.12 2.15
N GLN A 292 -8.42 -18.80 2.26
CA GLN A 292 -9.10 -17.93 1.31
C GLN A 292 -8.08 -17.33 0.33
N PRO A 293 -8.39 -17.20 -0.98
CA PRO A 293 -7.52 -16.51 -1.93
C PRO A 293 -7.20 -15.08 -1.49
N HIS A 294 -8.20 -14.36 -0.96
CA HIS A 294 -8.00 -12.99 -0.48
C HIS A 294 -7.13 -12.95 0.80
N ALA A 295 -7.24 -13.94 1.69
CA ALA A 295 -6.32 -14.09 2.81
C ALA A 295 -4.87 -14.34 2.36
N LEU A 296 -4.66 -15.14 1.31
CA LEU A 296 -3.33 -15.34 0.72
C LEU A 296 -2.79 -14.05 0.09
N TRP A 297 -3.65 -13.25 -0.55
CA TRP A 297 -3.29 -11.92 -1.06
C TRP A 297 -2.69 -11.03 0.05
N HIS A 298 -3.31 -10.97 1.24
CA HIS A 298 -2.75 -10.21 2.38
C HIS A 298 -1.34 -10.64 2.74
N ILE A 299 -1.12 -11.95 2.92
CA ILE A 299 0.18 -12.49 3.36
C ILE A 299 1.27 -12.22 2.31
N ILE A 300 0.96 -12.41 1.03
CA ILE A 300 1.93 -12.21 -0.05
C ILE A 300 2.23 -10.70 -0.22
N CYS A 301 1.23 -9.83 -0.08
CA CYS A 301 1.45 -8.38 -0.03
C CYS A 301 2.33 -7.97 1.16
N ALA A 302 2.18 -8.60 2.33
CA ALA A 302 3.06 -8.35 3.47
C ALA A 302 4.52 -8.74 3.16
N LEU A 303 4.75 -9.84 2.42
CA LEU A 303 6.09 -10.21 1.94
C LEU A 303 6.63 -9.23 0.90
N ALA A 304 5.78 -8.70 0.02
CA ALA A 304 6.16 -7.64 -0.92
C ALA A 304 6.64 -6.39 -0.17
N THR A 305 5.87 -5.96 0.83
CA THR A 305 6.22 -4.82 1.71
C THR A 305 7.54 -5.04 2.43
N LEU A 306 7.79 -6.23 2.98
CA LEU A 306 9.08 -6.55 3.59
C LEU A 306 10.24 -6.53 2.58
N SER A 307 10.00 -7.01 1.36
CA SER A 307 11.00 -7.01 0.30
C SER A 307 11.37 -5.58 -0.11
N PHE A 308 10.39 -4.69 -0.27
CA PHE A 308 10.67 -3.29 -0.59
C PHE A 308 11.38 -2.54 0.54
N PHE A 309 11.09 -2.85 1.81
CA PHE A 309 11.89 -2.35 2.93
C PHE A 309 13.38 -2.70 2.78
N PHE A 310 13.70 -3.97 2.48
CA PHE A 310 15.10 -4.37 2.24
C PHE A 310 15.68 -3.78 0.96
N PHE A 311 14.87 -3.54 -0.07
CA PHE A 311 15.31 -2.84 -1.28
C PHE A 311 15.79 -1.42 -0.98
N TYR A 312 15.01 -0.61 -0.26
CA TYR A 312 15.41 0.77 0.07
C TYR A 312 16.66 0.84 0.96
N ARG A 313 16.88 -0.18 1.78
CA ARG A 313 18.11 -0.34 2.59
C ARG A 313 19.37 -0.57 1.76
N THR A 314 19.24 -0.90 0.48
CA THR A 314 20.38 -1.02 -0.43
C THR A 314 20.88 0.31 -0.98
N GLU A 315 20.13 1.40 -0.78
CA GLU A 315 20.50 2.73 -1.26
C GLU A 315 21.84 3.18 -0.65
N LYS A 316 22.75 3.64 -1.50
CA LYS A 316 24.06 4.18 -1.13
C LYS A 316 24.32 5.45 -1.90
N ARG A 317 24.96 6.43 -1.26
CA ARG A 317 25.46 7.62 -1.96
C ARG A 317 26.52 7.22 -2.97
N SER A 318 26.45 7.84 -4.14
CA SER A 318 27.51 7.76 -5.14
C SER A 318 28.73 8.48 -4.56
N ILE A 319 29.81 7.75 -4.32
CA ILE A 319 31.09 8.37 -4.01
C ILE A 319 31.54 9.03 -5.31
N THR A 320 31.43 10.35 -5.40
CA THR A 320 32.18 11.12 -6.40
C THR A 320 33.66 10.93 -6.08
N SER A 321 34.34 10.08 -6.86
CA SER A 321 35.80 10.04 -6.92
C SER A 321 36.32 11.22 -7.72
#